data_AF-A0A7X0VEZ7-F1
#
_entry.id   AF-A0A7X0VEZ7-F1
#
_cell.length_a   1.000
_cell.length_b   1.000
_cell.length_c   1.000
_cell.angle_alpha   90.00
_cell.angle_beta   90.00
_cell.angle_gamma   90.00
#
_symmetry.space_group_name_H-M   'P 1'
#
loop_
_entity.id
_entity.type
_entity.pdbx_description
1 polymer ?
#
loop_
_entity_poly.entity_id
_entity_poly.type
_entity_poly.pdbx_seq_one_letter_code
_entity_poly.pdbx_strand_id
1 'polypeptide(L)'
;MITPVAEIQETLLLLIQSFDQIGALDLEDEEQVEQLEALQLLQEEWKARLDVLGLKDAASNPQIETLLQAAYQSGLEAGAKLEAFKGEISAQFAKLQEGQRMKNAYNQAYNSSEGYFIDDKK
;
A
#
# COMPACT_ATOMS: atom_id res chain seq x y z
N MET A 1 -13.21 36.60 0.04
CA MET A 1 -12.66 35.85 -1.10
C MET A 1 -11.39 35.20 -0.60
N ILE A 2 -11.35 33.87 -0.53
CA ILE A 2 -10.10 33.16 -0.21
C ILE A 2 -9.26 33.20 -1.49
N THR A 3 -8.00 33.59 -1.38
CA THR A 3 -7.08 33.63 -2.54
C THR A 3 -6.72 32.19 -2.93
N PRO A 4 -6.61 31.86 -4.23
CA PRO A 4 -6.25 30.52 -4.70
C PRO A 4 -5.03 29.92 -4.00
N VAL A 5 -4.04 30.76 -3.66
CA VAL A 5 -2.83 30.36 -2.90
C VAL A 5 -3.16 29.75 -1.54
N ALA A 6 -4.12 30.29 -0.80
CA ALA A 6 -4.49 29.77 0.52
C ALA A 6 -5.18 28.41 0.42
N GLU A 7 -6.02 28.21 -0.60
CA GLU A 7 -6.65 26.91 -0.85
C GLU A 7 -5.63 25.84 -1.30
N ILE A 8 -4.61 26.23 -2.07
CA ILE A 8 -3.51 25.33 -2.43
C ILE A 8 -2.73 24.92 -1.17
N GLN A 9 -2.41 25.86 -0.28
CA GLN A 9 -1.73 25.56 0.98
C GLN A 9 -2.52 24.58 1.83
N GLU A 10 -3.82 24.85 2.03
CA GLU A 10 -4.72 23.98 2.78
C GLU A 10 -4.78 22.58 2.16
N THR A 11 -4.93 22.49 0.84
CA THR A 11 -5.01 21.20 0.14
C THR A 11 -3.69 20.41 0.24
N LEU A 12 -2.53 21.08 0.17
CA LEU A 12 -1.23 20.43 0.39
C LEU A 12 -1.06 19.95 1.83
N LEU A 13 -1.54 20.70 2.82
CA LEU A 13 -1.51 20.29 4.23
C LEU A 13 -2.38 19.06 4.47
N LEU A 14 -3.58 19.01 3.87
CA LEU A 14 -4.44 17.82 3.92
C LEU A 14 -3.74 16.61 3.29
N LEU A 15 -3.11 16.79 2.13
CA LEU A 15 -2.35 15.74 1.46
C LEU A 15 -1.21 15.20 2.34
N ILE A 16 -0.42 16.07 2.97
CA ILE A 16 0.62 15.69 3.94
C ILE A 16 0.02 14.88 5.08
N GLN A 17 -1.06 15.37 5.70
CA GLN A 17 -1.70 14.70 6.82
C GLN A 17 -2.17 13.28 6.47
N SER A 18 -2.69 13.07 5.25
CA SER A 18 -3.06 11.70 4.85
C SER A 18 -1.88 10.77 4.67
N PHE A 19 -0.73 11.26 4.19
CA PHE A 19 0.47 10.44 4.12
C PHE A 19 0.96 10.05 5.52
N ASP A 20 0.93 10.99 6.46
CA ASP A 20 1.26 10.72 7.86
C ASP A 20 0.29 9.70 8.49
N GLN A 21 -1.01 9.81 8.17
CA GLN A 21 -2.03 8.85 8.60
C GLN A 21 -1.77 7.45 8.04
N ILE A 22 -1.45 7.32 6.74
CA ILE A 22 -1.02 6.04 6.15
C ILE A 22 0.22 5.50 6.86
N GLY A 23 1.18 6.38 7.17
CA GLY A 23 2.37 6.07 7.96
C GLY A 23 2.07 5.51 9.36
N ALA A 24 0.90 5.79 9.92
CA ALA A 24 0.47 5.32 11.23
C ALA A 24 -0.40 4.04 11.23
N LEU A 25 -0.97 3.64 10.08
CA LEU A 25 -1.86 2.48 10.01
C LEU A 25 -1.18 1.15 10.39
N ASP A 26 -1.84 0.32 11.19
CA ASP A 26 -1.49 -1.09 11.34
C ASP A 26 -2.12 -1.88 10.19
N LEU A 27 -1.31 -2.28 9.21
CA LEU A 27 -1.81 -2.90 7.99
C LEU A 27 -2.13 -4.39 8.17
N GLU A 28 -1.84 -4.98 9.34
CA GLU A 28 -2.29 -6.33 9.69
C GLU A 28 -3.77 -6.35 10.15
N ASP A 29 -4.35 -5.18 10.45
CA ASP A 29 -5.74 -5.00 10.87
C ASP A 29 -6.65 -4.67 9.67
N GLU A 30 -7.69 -5.49 9.47
CA GLU A 30 -8.62 -5.38 8.33
C GLU A 30 -9.35 -4.03 8.29
N GLU A 31 -9.74 -3.50 9.45
CA GLU A 31 -10.41 -2.19 9.55
C GLU A 31 -9.49 -1.05 9.07
N GLN A 32 -8.18 -1.19 9.32
CA GLN A 32 -7.19 -0.19 8.92
C GLN A 32 -6.78 -0.32 7.45
N VAL A 33 -6.97 -1.49 6.83
CA VAL A 33 -6.86 -1.65 5.37
C VAL A 33 -8.00 -0.92 4.66
N GLU A 34 -9.24 -1.00 5.16
CA GLU A 34 -10.35 -0.20 4.62
C GLU A 34 -10.06 1.31 4.77
N GLN A 35 -9.48 1.71 5.90
CA GLN A 35 -9.05 3.10 6.12
C GLN A 35 -7.95 3.53 5.13
N LEU A 36 -7.01 2.66 4.78
CA LEU A 36 -6.00 2.92 3.76
C LEU A 36 -6.65 3.25 2.41
N GLU A 37 -7.63 2.46 1.97
CA GLU A 37 -8.34 2.68 0.70
C GLU A 37 -9.06 4.03 0.69
N ALA A 38 -9.75 4.36 1.79
CA ALA A 38 -10.42 5.65 1.93
C ALA A 38 -9.43 6.83 1.87
N LEU A 39 -8.28 6.72 2.54
CA LEU A 39 -7.23 7.74 2.49
C LEU A 39 -6.64 7.90 1.09
N GLN A 40 -6.38 6.79 0.38
CA GLN A 40 -5.88 6.84 -1.00
C GLN A 40 -6.86 7.51 -1.96
N LEU A 41 -8.17 7.27 -1.79
CA LEU A 41 -9.20 7.95 -2.58
C LEU A 41 -9.19 9.47 -2.35
N LEU A 42 -9.12 9.90 -1.08
CA LEU A 42 -9.03 11.32 -0.73
C LEU A 42 -7.77 11.98 -1.29
N GLN A 43 -6.64 11.27 -1.31
CA GLN A 43 -5.40 11.76 -1.92
C GLN A 43 -5.57 12.04 -3.41
N GLU A 44 -6.26 11.16 -4.16
CA GLU A 44 -6.56 11.39 -5.56
C GLU A 44 -7.48 12.60 -5.77
N GLU A 45 -8.49 12.77 -4.92
CA GLU A 45 -9.38 13.94 -4.94
C GLU A 45 -8.61 15.25 -4.70
N TRP A 46 -7.71 15.27 -3.71
CA TRP A 46 -6.91 16.46 -3.42
C TRP A 46 -5.87 16.76 -4.51
N LYS A 47 -5.25 15.74 -5.11
CA LYS A 47 -4.37 15.93 -6.28
C LYS A 47 -5.14 16.56 -7.44
N ALA A 48 -6.34 16.04 -7.75
CA ALA A 48 -7.19 16.62 -8.78
C ALA A 48 -7.59 18.07 -8.44
N ARG A 49 -7.90 18.35 -7.17
CA ARG A 49 -8.19 19.71 -6.71
C ARG A 49 -7.00 20.66 -6.86
N LEU A 50 -5.79 20.21 -6.54
CA LEU A 50 -4.55 21.00 -6.72
C LEU A 50 -4.31 21.36 -8.19
N ASP A 51 -4.59 20.43 -9.10
CA ASP A 51 -4.53 20.69 -10.54
C ASP A 51 -5.54 21.78 -10.96
N VAL A 52 -6.79 21.71 -10.49
CA VAL A 52 -7.83 22.71 -10.77
C VAL A 52 -7.48 24.08 -10.17
N LEU A 53 -6.87 24.11 -8.99
CA LEU A 53 -6.45 25.35 -8.32
C LEU A 53 -5.23 26.02 -8.99
N GLY A 54 -4.60 25.37 -9.98
CA GLY A 54 -3.44 25.92 -10.68
C GLY A 54 -2.15 25.80 -9.88
N LEU A 55 -1.95 24.69 -9.16
CA LEU A 55 -0.71 24.42 -8.41
C LEU A 55 0.56 24.67 -9.24
N LYS A 56 0.55 24.32 -10.53
CA LYS A 56 1.68 24.53 -11.44
C LYS A 56 2.06 26.00 -11.58
N ASP A 57 1.08 26.90 -11.60
CA ASP A 57 1.31 28.34 -11.69
C ASP A 57 1.76 28.92 -10.35
N ALA A 58 1.29 28.32 -9.24
CA ALA A 58 1.64 28.73 -7.89
C ALA A 58 2.97 28.15 -7.36
N ALA A 59 3.61 27.23 -8.10
CA ALA A 59 4.81 26.51 -7.67
C ALA A 59 6.03 27.42 -7.43
N SER A 60 6.04 28.63 -8.02
CA SER A 60 7.07 29.65 -7.79
C SER A 60 6.94 30.38 -6.45
N ASN A 61 5.85 30.16 -5.71
CA ASN A 61 5.67 30.72 -4.37
C ASN A 61 6.48 29.91 -3.35
N PRO A 62 7.41 30.53 -2.58
CA PRO A 62 8.27 29.82 -1.64
C PRO A 62 7.53 28.99 -0.57
N GLN A 63 6.35 29.44 -0.14
CA GLN A 63 5.53 28.70 0.83
C GLN A 63 4.94 27.44 0.20
N ILE A 64 4.49 27.53 -1.05
CA ILE A 64 3.98 26.37 -1.81
C ILE A 64 5.11 25.39 -2.09
N GLU A 65 6.30 25.88 -2.48
CA GLU A 65 7.47 25.04 -2.69
C GLU A 65 7.85 24.25 -1.42
N THR A 66 7.85 24.91 -0.26
CA THR A 66 8.12 24.26 1.03
C THR A 66 7.11 23.15 1.31
N LEU A 67 5.82 23.40 1.07
CA LEU A 67 4.76 22.41 1.28
C LEU A 67 4.84 21.26 0.26
N LEU A 68 5.24 21.52 -0.98
CA LEU A 68 5.47 20.49 -1.99
C LEU A 68 6.61 19.55 -1.58
N GLN A 69 7.71 20.09 -1.05
CA GLN A 69 8.80 19.29 -0.53
C GLN A 69 8.36 18.43 0.66
N ALA A 70 7.57 19.00 1.58
CA ALA A 70 7.01 18.26 2.72
C ALA A 70 6.05 17.14 2.26
N ALA A 71 5.15 17.43 1.30
CA ALA A 71 4.24 16.43 0.73
C ALA A 71 5.00 15.32 0.01
N TYR A 72 6.07 15.64 -0.71
CA TYR A 72 6.93 14.65 -1.35
C TYR A 72 7.63 13.76 -0.32
N GLN A 73 8.20 14.34 0.73
CA GLN A 73 8.90 13.59 1.77
C GLN A 73 7.95 12.64 2.52
N SER A 74 6.81 13.15 2.97
CA SER A 74 5.80 12.31 3.65
C SER A 74 5.25 11.22 2.72
N GLY A 75 5.07 11.53 1.43
CA GLY A 75 4.71 10.54 0.40
C GLY A 75 5.75 9.43 0.21
N LEU A 76 7.05 9.75 0.25
CA LEU A 76 8.12 8.74 0.20
C LEU A 76 8.09 7.81 1.42
N GLU A 77 7.87 8.36 2.61
CA GLU A 77 7.82 7.59 3.86
C GLU A 77 6.61 6.65 3.89
N ALA A 78 5.42 7.16 3.53
CA ALA A 78 4.22 6.36 3.37
C ALA A 78 4.40 5.26 2.30
N GLY A 79 4.99 5.61 1.15
CA GLY A 79 5.26 4.66 0.06
C GLY A 79 6.23 3.54 0.47
N ALA A 80 7.28 3.87 1.22
CA ALA A 80 8.24 2.89 1.73
C ALA A 80 7.58 1.87 2.67
N LYS A 81 6.67 2.33 3.53
CA LYS A 81 5.88 1.45 4.42
C LYS A 81 4.99 0.50 3.62
N LEU A 82 4.25 1.02 2.63
CA LEU A 82 3.36 0.20 1.79
C LEU A 82 4.13 -0.85 1.00
N GLU A 83 5.30 -0.50 0.45
CA GLU A 83 6.16 -1.46 -0.26
C GLU A 83 6.75 -2.52 0.68
N ALA A 84 7.12 -2.15 1.92
CA ALA A 84 7.56 -3.12 2.92
C ALA A 84 6.45 -4.14 3.23
N PHE A 85 5.22 -3.67 3.49
CA PHE A 85 4.07 -4.53 3.80
C PHE A 85 3.71 -5.45 2.62
N LYS A 86 3.73 -4.93 1.38
CA LYS A 86 3.56 -5.74 0.17
C LYS A 86 4.63 -6.83 0.04
N GLY A 87 5.86 -6.53 0.43
CA GLY A 87 6.95 -7.51 0.52
C GLY A 87 6.64 -8.64 1.51
N GLU A 88 6.10 -8.30 2.69
CA GLU A 88 5.70 -9.26 3.72
C GLU A 88 4.57 -10.18 3.24
N ILE A 89 3.52 -9.61 2.65
CA ILE A 89 2.42 -10.38 2.03
C ILE A 89 2.98 -11.34 0.98
N SER A 90 3.86 -10.86 0.10
CA SER A 90 4.47 -11.68 -0.95
C SER A 90 5.26 -12.86 -0.37
N ALA A 91 6.01 -12.63 0.72
CA ALA A 91 6.74 -13.68 1.43
C ALA A 91 5.80 -14.70 2.10
N GLN A 92 4.68 -14.26 2.67
CA GLN A 92 3.66 -15.14 3.24
C GLN A 92 3.01 -16.02 2.16
N PHE A 93 2.65 -15.46 1.01
CA PHE A 93 2.13 -16.22 -0.14
C PHE A 93 3.14 -17.26 -0.64
N ALA A 94 4.42 -16.92 -0.72
CA ALA A 94 5.46 -17.87 -1.11
C ALA A 94 5.55 -19.06 -0.15
N LYS A 95 5.48 -18.82 1.18
CA LYS A 95 5.45 -19.88 2.20
C LYS A 95 4.22 -20.78 2.07
N LEU A 96 3.04 -20.21 1.80
CA LEU A 96 1.81 -20.99 1.57
C LEU A 96 1.94 -21.89 0.34
N GLN A 97 2.51 -21.38 -0.75
CA GLN A 97 2.75 -22.18 -1.96
C GLN A 97 3.76 -23.31 -1.72
N GLU A 98 4.84 -23.04 -0.99
CA GLU A 98 5.83 -24.05 -0.57
C GLU A 98 5.15 -25.17 0.25
N GLY A 99 4.37 -24.80 1.27
CA GLY A 99 3.63 -25.75 2.11
C GLY A 99 2.65 -26.60 1.31
N GLN A 100 1.95 -26.01 0.34
CA GLN A 100 1.04 -26.73 -0.54
C GLN A 100 1.79 -27.73 -1.44
N ARG A 101 2.96 -27.34 -1.98
CA ARG A 101 3.83 -28.24 -2.76
C ARG A 101 4.32 -29.40 -1.91
N MET A 102 4.77 -29.15 -0.68
CA MET A 102 5.21 -30.20 0.24
C MET A 102 4.08 -31.18 0.59
N LYS A 103 2.88 -30.66 0.88
CA LYS A 103 1.70 -31.49 1.16
C LYS A 103 1.34 -32.38 -0.03
N ASN A 104 1.40 -31.83 -1.25
CA ASN A 104 1.15 -32.60 -2.47
C ASN A 104 2.21 -33.68 -2.69
N ALA A 105 3.49 -33.36 -2.48
CA ALA A 105 4.59 -34.32 -2.58
C ALA A 105 4.45 -35.45 -1.54
N TYR A 106 4.08 -35.11 -0.30
CA TYR A 106 3.81 -36.10 0.76
C TYR A 106 2.65 -37.01 0.38
N ASN A 107 1.52 -36.46 -0.06
CA ASN A 107 0.36 -37.24 -0.49
C ASN A 107 0.69 -38.17 -1.68
N GLN A 108 1.48 -37.69 -2.63
CA GLN A 108 1.93 -38.50 -3.77
C GLN A 108 2.86 -39.64 -3.33
N ALA A 109 3.81 -39.38 -2.43
CA ALA A 109 4.70 -40.39 -1.88
C ALA A 109 3.94 -41.43 -1.04
N TYR A 110 3.00 -40.98 -0.20
CA TYR A 110 2.13 -41.83 0.60
C TYR A 110 1.28 -42.78 -0.27
N ASN A 111 0.54 -42.22 -1.24
CA ASN A 111 -0.29 -43.01 -2.15
C ASN A 111 0.55 -43.99 -3.00
N SER A 112 1.76 -43.58 -3.39
CA SER A 112 2.68 -44.47 -4.11
C SER A 112 3.16 -45.61 -3.22
N SER A 113 3.44 -45.36 -1.93
CA SER A 113 3.86 -46.40 -0.99
C SER A 113 2.76 -47.39 -0.62
N GLU A 114 1.49 -46.97 -0.51
CA GLU A 114 0.35 -47.89 -0.32
C GLU A 114 0.04 -48.72 -1.57
N GLY A 115 0.22 -48.16 -2.77
CA GLY A 115 0.04 -48.88 -4.03
C GLY A 115 1.00 -50.06 -4.22
N TYR A 116 2.20 -50.01 -3.65
CA TYR A 116 3.18 -51.11 -3.69
C TYR A 116 2.81 -52.30 -2.80
N PHE A 117 1.94 -52.15 -1.80
CA PHE A 117 1.52 -53.27 -0.92
C PHE A 117 0.34 -54.07 -1.46
N ILE A 118 -0.37 -53.58 -2.48
CA ILE A 118 -1.56 -54.25 -3.03
C ILE A 118 -1.19 -55.24 -4.15
N ASP A 119 -0.03 -55.07 -4.82
CA ASP A 119 0.34 -55.90 -5.98
C ASP A 119 1.15 -57.17 -5.62
N ASP A 120 1.61 -57.33 -4.38
CA ASP A 120 2.34 -58.52 -3.90
C ASP A 120 1.42 -59.68 -3.44
N LYS A 121 0.13 -59.64 -3.81
CA LYS A 121 -0.85 -60.72 -3.57
C LYS A 121 -1.44 -61.26 -4.88
N LYS A 122 -0.60 -61.84 -5.74
CA LYS A 122 -1.05 -62.75 -6.80
C LYS A 122 -0.21 -64.02 -6.82
#